data_AF-A0A1M5DWK6-F1
#
_entry.id   AF-A0A1M5DWK6-F1
#
_cell.length_a   1.000
_cell.length_b   1.000
_cell.length_c   1.000
_cell.angle_alpha   90.00
_cell.angle_beta   90.00
_cell.angle_gamma   90.00
#
_symmetry.space_group_name_H-M   'P 1'
#
loop_
_entity.id
_entity.type
_entity.pdbx_description
1 polymer ?
#
loop_
_entity_poly.entity_id
_entity_poly.type
_entity_poly.pdbx_seq_one_letter_code
_entity_poly.pdbx_strand_id
1 'polypeptide(L)'
;MYEETEKIIMIKVAITLRALLERNRNKNYADPNAENKALVNSYEKIATNSSSDIRKATITNAFSGKKKSTMITVILIVDSLGYTMNDFGEQYDKITDKDIVEFKENILKIKS
;
A
#
# COMPACT_ATOMS: atom_id res chain seq x y z
N MET A 1 -21.24 -6.53 -13.18
CA MET A 1 -20.88 -7.37 -12.01
C MET A 1 -19.37 -7.44 -11.81
N TYR A 2 -18.59 -7.92 -12.80
CA TYR A 2 -17.12 -8.02 -12.67
C TYR A 2 -16.40 -6.69 -12.41
N GLU A 3 -16.85 -5.58 -13.02
CA GLU A 3 -16.21 -4.27 -12.85
C GLU A 3 -16.29 -3.71 -11.43
N GLU A 4 -17.38 -3.99 -10.70
CA GLU A 4 -17.55 -3.50 -9.34
C GLU A 4 -16.71 -4.30 -8.34
N THR A 5 -16.69 -5.62 -8.50
CA THR A 5 -15.81 -6.51 -7.74
C THR A 5 -14.34 -6.15 -7.97
N GLU A 6 -13.94 -5.88 -9.22
CA GLU A 6 -12.57 -5.48 -9.54
C GLU A 6 -12.19 -4.14 -8.90
N LYS A 7 -13.09 -3.15 -8.92
CA LYS A 7 -12.89 -1.87 -8.22
C LYS A 7 -12.72 -2.07 -6.71
N ILE A 8 -13.51 -2.94 -6.10
CA ILE A 8 -13.38 -3.26 -4.67
C ILE A 8 -12.01 -3.87 -4.38
N ILE A 9 -11.56 -4.84 -5.17
CA ILE A 9 -10.23 -5.46 -5.02
C ILE A 9 -9.13 -4.40 -5.12
N MET A 10 -9.20 -3.51 -6.12
CA MET A 10 -8.24 -2.43 -6.28
C MET A 10 -8.17 -1.48 -5.07
N ILE A 11 -9.32 -1.14 -4.50
CA ILE A 11 -9.41 -0.30 -3.30
C ILE A 11 -8.84 -1.02 -2.09
N LYS A 12 -9.21 -2.30 -1.87
CA LYS A 12 -8.70 -3.08 -0.74
C LYS A 12 -7.18 -3.23 -0.80
N VAL A 13 -6.60 -3.45 -1.99
CA VAL A 13 -5.15 -3.44 -2.20
C VAL A 13 -4.54 -2.10 -1.78
N ALA A 14 -5.10 -0.98 -2.28
CA ALA A 14 -4.59 0.35 -1.98
C ALA A 14 -4.64 0.69 -0.48
N ILE A 15 -5.75 0.35 0.20
CA ILE A 15 -5.91 0.53 1.65
C ILE A 15 -4.87 -0.31 2.41
N THR A 16 -4.69 -1.57 2.03
CA THR A 16 -3.72 -2.48 2.67
C THR A 16 -2.30 -1.93 2.59
N LEU A 17 -1.86 -1.55 1.40
CA LEU A 17 -0.51 -1.00 1.18
C LEU A 17 -0.28 0.29 1.98
N ARG A 18 -1.30 1.16 2.08
CA ARG A 18 -1.25 2.37 2.91
C ARG A 18 -1.11 2.05 4.39
N ALA A 19 -1.87 1.08 4.88
CA ALA A 19 -1.82 0.68 6.28
C ALA A 19 -0.42 0.13 6.65
N LEU A 20 0.16 -0.71 5.80
CA LEU A 20 1.53 -1.24 6.01
C LEU A 20 2.57 -0.10 6.01
N LEU A 21 2.47 0.84 5.06
CA LEU A 21 3.35 2.01 5.01
C LEU A 21 3.22 2.89 6.25
N GLU A 22 1.99 3.12 6.72
CA GLU A 22 1.74 3.96 7.89
C GLU A 22 2.24 3.32 9.17
N ARG A 23 2.15 1.98 9.29
CA ARG A 23 2.81 1.24 10.39
C ARG A 23 4.32 1.47 10.39
N ASN A 24 4.98 1.46 9.24
CA ASN A 24 6.40 1.77 9.15
C ASN A 24 6.70 3.22 9.56
N ARG A 25 5.85 4.18 9.19
CA ARG A 25 6.00 5.57 9.64
C ARG A 25 5.88 5.68 11.16
N ASN A 26 4.85 5.08 11.76
CA ASN A 26 4.63 5.12 13.21
C ASN A 26 5.79 4.48 14.00
N LYS A 27 6.35 3.36 13.50
CA LYS A 27 7.55 2.75 14.10
C LYS A 27 8.77 3.68 14.07
N ASN A 28 8.96 4.43 12.97
CA ASN A 28 10.05 5.40 12.86
C ASN A 28 9.87 6.61 13.82
N TYR A 29 8.64 7.00 14.12
CA TYR A 29 8.37 8.11 15.06
C TYR A 29 8.54 7.70 16.53
N ALA A 30 8.27 6.44 16.87
CA ALA A 30 8.32 5.94 18.24
C ALA A 30 9.76 5.80 18.79
N ASP A 31 10.75 5.58 17.92
CA ASP A 31 12.16 5.54 18.30
C ASP A 31 13.05 6.16 17.20
N PRO A 32 13.34 7.47 17.27
CA PRO A 32 14.17 8.16 16.28
C PRO A 32 15.66 7.78 16.35
N ASN A 33 16.10 7.09 17.40
CA ASN A 33 17.49 6.68 17.62
C ASN A 33 17.74 5.18 17.45
N ALA A 34 16.68 4.36 17.38
CA ALA A 34 16.81 2.99 16.90
C ALA A 34 17.50 3.03 15.53
N GLU A 35 18.52 2.19 15.35
CA GLU A 35 19.15 1.95 14.06
C GLU A 35 18.18 1.36 12.99
N ASN A 36 16.86 1.39 13.24
CA ASN A 36 15.76 1.18 12.31
C ASN A 36 15.63 2.29 11.24
N LYS A 37 16.72 3.00 10.90
CA LYS A 37 16.82 3.89 9.72
C LYS A 37 16.51 3.17 8.39
N ALA A 38 16.39 1.84 8.41
CA ALA A 38 16.13 0.99 7.26
C ALA A 38 14.63 0.77 6.93
N LEU A 39 13.66 1.19 7.75
CA LEU A 39 12.25 0.96 7.42
C LEU A 39 11.77 1.85 6.27
N VAL A 40 11.41 1.23 5.16
CA VAL A 40 10.84 1.89 3.97
C VAL A 40 9.49 2.53 4.33
N ASN A 41 9.44 3.86 4.26
CA ASN A 41 8.32 4.68 4.77
C ASN A 41 7.81 5.74 3.77
N SER A 42 8.35 5.76 2.54
CA SER A 42 7.94 6.66 1.47
C SER A 42 7.94 5.95 0.11
N TYR A 43 7.19 6.46 -0.87
CA TYR A 43 7.15 5.85 -2.21
C TYR A 43 8.51 5.88 -2.92
N GLU A 44 9.34 6.89 -2.62
CA GLU A 44 10.71 6.95 -3.13
C GLU A 44 11.54 5.81 -2.57
N LYS A 45 11.48 5.60 -1.25
CA LYS A 45 12.21 4.50 -0.61
C LYS A 45 11.72 3.13 -1.09
N ILE A 46 10.42 2.97 -1.39
CA ILE A 46 9.92 1.73 -1.99
C ILE A 46 10.59 1.50 -3.34
N ALA A 47 10.68 2.52 -4.19
CA ALA A 47 11.31 2.42 -5.51
C ALA A 47 12.81 2.10 -5.44
N THR A 48 13.52 2.64 -4.45
CA THR A 48 14.98 2.46 -4.32
C THR A 48 15.38 1.18 -3.58
N ASN A 49 14.49 0.61 -2.76
CA ASN A 49 14.76 -0.61 -1.98
C ASN A 49 14.13 -1.86 -2.60
N SER A 50 13.29 -1.72 -3.63
CA SER A 50 12.78 -2.86 -4.37
C SER A 50 13.92 -3.53 -5.15
N SER A 51 14.02 -4.86 -5.04
CA SER A 51 14.94 -5.72 -5.80
C SER A 51 14.70 -5.74 -7.32
N SER A 52 13.74 -4.92 -7.79
CA SER A 52 13.42 -4.68 -9.20
C SER A 52 13.21 -3.18 -9.42
N ASP A 53 13.48 -2.64 -10.61
CA ASP A 53 13.25 -1.24 -10.98
C ASP A 53 11.74 -0.90 -11.09
N ILE A 54 11.04 -0.85 -9.95
CA ILE A 54 9.66 -0.38 -9.92
C ILE A 54 9.66 1.13 -9.97
N ARG A 55 9.17 1.69 -11.08
CA ARG A 55 8.98 3.14 -11.22
C ARG A 55 8.06 3.65 -10.12
N LYS A 56 8.41 4.79 -9.52
CA LYS A 56 7.57 5.51 -8.53
C LYS A 56 6.12 5.73 -8.99
N ALA A 57 5.90 5.93 -10.30
CA ALA A 57 4.56 6.04 -10.87
C ALA A 57 3.72 4.76 -10.69
N THR A 58 4.34 3.59 -10.85
CA THR A 58 3.71 2.28 -10.62
C THR A 58 3.34 2.10 -9.15
N ILE A 59 4.23 2.48 -8.23
CA ILE A 59 3.95 2.49 -6.78
C ILE A 59 2.79 3.44 -6.49
N THR A 60 2.84 4.66 -7.00
CA THR A 60 1.77 5.65 -6.81
C THR A 60 0.42 5.11 -7.30
N ASN A 61 0.39 4.40 -8.43
CA ASN A 61 -0.82 3.76 -8.93
C ASN A 61 -1.34 2.68 -7.98
N ALA A 62 -0.46 1.83 -7.44
CA ALA A 62 -0.84 0.79 -6.48
C ALA A 62 -1.46 1.36 -5.19
N PHE A 63 -0.95 2.49 -4.71
CA PHE A 63 -1.51 3.19 -3.54
C PHE A 63 -2.74 4.04 -3.87
N SER A 64 -3.11 4.20 -5.15
CA SER A 64 -4.22 5.09 -5.55
C SER A 64 -5.58 4.40 -5.54
N GLY A 65 -5.63 3.09 -5.77
CA GLY A 65 -6.89 2.35 -6.01
C GLY A 65 -7.60 2.74 -7.32
N LYS A 66 -6.98 3.58 -8.18
CA LYS A 66 -7.56 4.05 -9.45
C LYS A 66 -7.28 3.12 -10.64
N LYS A 67 -6.18 2.36 -10.57
CA LYS A 67 -5.75 1.41 -11.61
C LYS A 67 -5.40 0.08 -10.97
N LYS A 68 -5.65 -1.02 -11.69
CA LYS A 68 -5.29 -2.35 -11.26
C LYS A 68 -3.78 -2.48 -11.16
N SER A 69 -3.30 -2.97 -10.03
CA SER A 69 -1.92 -3.40 -9.86
C SER A 69 -1.80 -4.89 -10.18
N THR A 70 -0.74 -5.26 -10.88
CA THR A 70 -0.41 -6.68 -11.05
C THR A 70 -0.02 -7.28 -9.70
N MET A 71 -0.25 -8.57 -9.51
CA MET A 71 0.12 -9.25 -8.26
C MET A 71 1.63 -9.18 -7.99
N ILE A 72 2.44 -9.27 -9.05
CA ILE A 72 3.90 -9.08 -8.96
C ILE A 72 4.24 -7.71 -8.37
N THR A 73 3.57 -6.64 -8.81
CA THR A 73 3.78 -5.29 -8.24
C THR A 73 3.43 -5.25 -6.76
N VAL A 74 2.32 -5.88 -6.36
CA VAL A 74 1.90 -5.93 -4.95
C VAL A 74 2.93 -6.66 -4.10
N ILE A 75 3.39 -7.83 -4.53
CA ILE A 75 4.42 -8.63 -3.84
C ILE A 75 5.69 -7.82 -3.64
N LEU A 76 6.19 -7.19 -4.70
CA LEU A 76 7.44 -6.43 -4.61
C LEU A 76 7.31 -5.22 -3.68
N ILE A 77 6.17 -4.53 -3.66
CA ILE A 77 5.93 -3.42 -2.73
C ILE A 77 5.90 -3.93 -1.29
N VAL A 78 5.20 -5.04 -1.02
CA VAL A 78 5.09 -5.63 0.31
C VAL A 78 6.47 -6.05 0.83
N ASP A 79 7.24 -6.74 -0.01
CA ASP A 79 8.62 -7.15 0.27
C ASP A 79 9.53 -5.93 0.54
N SER A 80 9.44 -4.89 -0.30
CA SER A 80 10.19 -3.64 -0.12
C SER A 80 9.84 -2.92 1.19
N LEU A 81 8.62 -3.11 1.71
CA LEU A 81 8.21 -2.55 3.00
C LEU A 81 8.71 -3.37 4.19
N GLY A 82 9.35 -4.51 3.95
CA GLY A 82 9.82 -5.45 4.97
C GLY A 82 8.71 -6.31 5.56
N TYR A 83 7.62 -6.53 4.81
CA TYR A 83 6.50 -7.38 5.23
C TYR A 83 6.41 -8.64 4.35
N THR A 84 5.70 -9.64 4.86
CA THR A 84 5.37 -10.86 4.11
C THR A 84 3.99 -10.74 3.45
N MET A 85 3.70 -11.64 2.50
CA MET A 85 2.36 -11.74 1.95
C MET A 85 1.31 -12.24 2.95
N ASN A 86 1.72 -12.90 4.05
CA ASN A 86 0.83 -13.23 5.15
C ASN A 86 0.41 -11.96 5.90
N ASP A 87 1.35 -11.06 6.22
CA ASP A 87 1.05 -9.76 6.83
C ASP A 87 0.09 -8.93 5.96
N PHE A 88 0.29 -8.98 4.63
CA PHE A 88 -0.61 -8.36 3.67
C PHE A 88 -2.01 -8.97 3.74
N GLY A 89 -2.14 -10.30 3.69
CA GLY A 89 -3.42 -11.00 3.73
C GLY A 89 -4.19 -10.70 5.02
N GLU A 90 -3.54 -10.81 6.17
CA GLU A 90 -4.13 -10.48 7.47
C GLU A 90 -4.64 -9.03 7.53
N GLN A 91 -3.93 -8.09 6.91
CA GLN A 91 -4.37 -6.71 6.85
C GLN A 91 -5.48 -6.48 5.83
N TYR A 92 -5.44 -7.19 4.70
CA TYR A 92 -6.47 -7.13 3.66
C TYR A 92 -7.82 -7.65 4.15
N ASP A 93 -7.81 -8.71 4.96
CA ASP A 93 -9.01 -9.33 5.52
C ASP A 93 -9.69 -8.46 6.59
N LYS A 94 -8.94 -7.56 7.23
CA LYS A 94 -9.47 -6.59 8.20
C LYS A 94 -10.25 -5.44 7.56
N ILE A 95 -10.15 -5.25 6.24
CA ILE A 95 -10.78 -4.13 5.55
C ILE A 95 -12.29 -4.36 5.46
N THR A 96 -13.04 -3.41 6.00
CA THR A 96 -14.49 -3.39 6.04
C THR A 96 -15.09 -2.55 4.90
N ASP A 97 -16.40 -2.67 4.68
CA ASP A 97 -17.13 -1.82 3.72
C ASP A 97 -17.06 -0.34 4.09
N LYS A 98 -16.99 -0.02 5.39
CA LYS A 98 -16.81 1.35 5.87
C LYS A 98 -15.48 1.93 5.37
N ASP A 99 -14.39 1.16 5.47
CA ASP A 99 -13.07 1.59 5.00
C ASP A 99 -13.07 1.83 3.48
N ILE A 100 -13.79 0.99 2.73
CA ILE A 100 -13.95 1.13 1.28
C ILE A 100 -14.70 2.42 0.94
N VAL A 101 -15.81 2.71 1.64
CA VAL A 101 -16.59 3.94 1.44
C VAL A 101 -15.74 5.17 1.79
N GLU A 102 -15.08 5.16 2.94
CA GLU A 102 -14.21 6.25 3.40
C GLU A 102 -13.07 6.53 2.39
N PHE A 103 -12.45 5.47 1.86
CA PHE A 103 -11.42 5.61 0.84
C PHE A 103 -11.97 6.23 -0.46
N LYS A 104 -13.14 5.80 -0.92
CA LYS A 104 -13.80 6.37 -2.11
C LYS A 104 -14.09 7.86 -1.92
N GLU A 105 -14.56 8.26 -0.75
CA GLU A 105 -14.95 9.64 -0.47
C GLU A 105 -13.75 10.57 -0.26
N ASN A 106 -12.73 10.12 0.48
CA ASN A 106 -11.62 10.98 0.87
C ASN A 106 -10.42 10.92 -0.07
N ILE A 107 -10.23 9.84 -0.83
CA ILE A 107 -9.01 9.67 -1.65
C ILE A 107 -9.33 9.73 -3.14
N LEU A 108 -10.45 9.15 -3.58
CA LEU A 108 -10.80 9.14 -5.01
C LEU A 108 -11.47 10.44 -5.45
N LYS A 109 -12.36 11.03 -4.64
CA LYS A 109 -13.04 12.30 -4.99
C LYS A 109 -12.15 13.54 -4.86
N ILE A 110 -11.19 13.58 -3.92
CA ILE A 110 -10.32 14.75 -3.70
C ILE A 110 -9.31 14.97 -4.84
N LYS A 111 -9.09 13.98 -5.71
CA LYS A 111 -8.17 14.06 -6.87
C LYS A 111 -8.87 13.84 -8.22
N SER A 112 -10.15 14.21 -8.32
CA SER A 112 -10.91 14.21 -9.58
C SER A 112 -11.12 15.63 -10.06
#